data_AF-A0A5C4LRR1-F1
#
_entry.id   AF-A0A5C4LRR1-F1
#
_cell.length_a   1.000
_cell.length_b   1.000
_cell.length_c   1.000
_cell.angle_alpha   90.00
_cell.angle_beta   90.00
_cell.angle_gamma   90.00
#
_symmetry.space_group_name_H-M   'P 1'
#
loop_
_entity.id
_entity.type
_entity.pdbx_description
1 polymer ?
#
loop_
_entity_poly.entity_id
_entity_poly.type
_entity_poly.pdbx_seq_one_letter_code
_entity_poly.pdbx_strand_id
1 'polypeptide(L)'
;LMVSVTLEDLKAGVGYGLLDGYWTISVAQIRRLACDARIVPVVLGAQGETLDVGRATRIVPRSIRRALTRRDKGCAFPGCGKKAKWTDAHHILEWSRGGTTALANLTLLCRRHHRTIHHTDWQIRMIHGKPWFIPPSYVDPERTPRHNALHAMRS
;
A
#
# COMPACT_ATOMS: atom_id res chain seq x y z
N LEU A 1 7.98 -21.05 5.18
CA LEU A 1 6.74 -21.50 4.53
C LEU A 1 6.11 -20.32 3.79
N MET A 2 6.34 -20.24 2.49
CA MET A 2 5.75 -19.25 1.59
C MET A 2 4.75 -19.97 0.70
N VAL A 3 3.55 -19.43 0.55
CA VAL A 3 2.55 -19.97 -0.37
C VAL A 3 2.21 -18.89 -1.38
N SER A 4 2.32 -19.18 -2.67
CA SER A 4 1.93 -18.29 -3.76
C SER A 4 0.81 -18.90 -4.57
N VAL A 5 -0.16 -18.09 -4.97
CA VAL A 5 -1.32 -18.48 -5.78
C VAL A 5 -1.76 -17.27 -6.58
N THR A 6 -2.33 -17.48 -7.76
CA THR A 6 -2.88 -16.36 -8.54
C THR A 6 -4.10 -15.77 -7.82
N LEU A 7 -4.33 -14.47 -8.00
CA LEU A 7 -5.51 -13.82 -7.42
C LEU A 7 -6.81 -14.40 -7.99
N GLU A 8 -6.79 -14.83 -9.25
CA GLU A 8 -7.92 -15.43 -9.94
C GLU A 8 -8.30 -16.78 -9.31
N ASP A 9 -7.35 -17.70 -9.19
CA ASP A 9 -7.56 -19.01 -8.57
C ASP A 9 -7.97 -18.88 -7.09
N LEU A 10 -7.36 -17.93 -6.37
CA LEU A 10 -7.71 -17.68 -4.97
C LEU A 10 -9.16 -17.20 -4.81
N LYS A 11 -9.63 -16.32 -5.72
CA LYS A 11 -11.01 -15.80 -5.75
C LYS A 11 -12.01 -16.88 -6.18
N ALA A 12 -11.67 -17.64 -7.22
CA ALA A 12 -12.50 -18.74 -7.71
C ALA A 12 -12.60 -19.88 -6.68
N GLY A 13 -11.60 -20.00 -5.79
CA GLY A 13 -11.54 -21.06 -4.78
C GLY A 13 -11.17 -22.42 -5.35
N VAL A 14 -10.78 -22.46 -6.61
CA VAL A 14 -10.35 -23.64 -7.37
C VAL A 14 -9.02 -23.31 -8.03
N GLY A 15 -8.22 -24.33 -8.35
CA GLY A 15 -6.88 -24.18 -8.90
C GLY A 15 -5.78 -24.57 -7.92
N TYR A 16 -4.54 -24.19 -8.25
CA TYR A 16 -3.34 -24.60 -7.54
C TYR A 16 -2.42 -23.41 -7.27
N GLY A 17 -1.66 -23.50 -6.19
CA GLY A 17 -0.56 -22.60 -5.88
C GLY A 17 0.72 -23.37 -5.58
N LEU A 18 1.80 -22.64 -5.34
CA LEU A 18 3.10 -23.19 -5.00
C LEU A 18 3.40 -22.96 -3.53
N LEU A 19 3.87 -24.02 -2.87
CA LEU A 19 4.45 -23.99 -1.54
C LEU A 19 5.98 -23.98 -1.65
N ASP A 20 6.57 -22.98 -1.00
CA ASP A 20 7.98 -22.58 -1.07
C ASP A 20 8.52 -22.42 -2.50
N GLY A 21 7.64 -22.27 -3.50
CA GLY A 21 7.99 -22.14 -4.92
C GLY A 21 8.21 -23.45 -5.66
N TYR A 22 8.10 -24.60 -5.00
CA TYR A 22 8.43 -25.91 -5.59
C TYR A 22 7.27 -26.90 -5.55
N TRP A 23 6.49 -26.90 -4.48
CA TRP A 23 5.46 -27.90 -4.26
C TRP A 23 4.10 -27.39 -4.69
N THR A 24 3.45 -28.03 -5.66
CA THR A 24 2.09 -27.68 -6.04
C THR A 24 1.11 -28.15 -4.97
N ILE A 25 0.30 -27.23 -4.46
CA ILE A 25 -0.76 -27.51 -3.50
C ILE A 25 -2.08 -26.88 -3.97
N SER A 26 -3.20 -27.54 -3.68
CA SER A 26 -4.52 -27.04 -4.08
C SER A 26 -4.92 -25.77 -3.32
N VAL A 27 -5.74 -24.91 -3.93
CA VAL A 27 -6.32 -23.73 -3.24
C VAL A 27 -7.04 -24.11 -1.94
N ALA A 28 -7.67 -25.29 -1.89
CA ALA A 28 -8.30 -25.81 -0.67
C ALA A 28 -7.27 -26.10 0.45
N GLN A 29 -6.10 -26.66 0.12
CA GLN A 29 -5.01 -26.85 1.08
C GLN A 29 -4.40 -25.52 1.51
N ILE A 30 -4.24 -24.57 0.58
CA ILE A 30 -3.76 -23.22 0.87
C ILE A 30 -4.69 -22.52 1.88
N ARG A 31 -6.01 -22.62 1.69
CA ARG A 31 -7.00 -22.06 2.61
C ARG A 31 -6.93 -22.70 4.00
N ARG A 32 -6.77 -24.02 4.08
CA ARG A 32 -6.58 -24.73 5.37
C ARG A 32 -5.30 -24.27 6.08
N LEU A 33 -4.17 -24.26 5.38
CA LEU A 33 -2.92 -23.72 5.90
C LEU A 33 -3.06 -22.28 6.39
N ALA A 34 -3.78 -21.43 5.66
CA ALA A 34 -4.03 -20.04 6.03
C ALA A 34 -4.88 -19.90 7.30
N CYS A 35 -5.92 -20.73 7.43
CA CYS A 35 -6.77 -20.79 8.64
C CYS A 35 -5.98 -21.30 9.86
N ASP A 36 -5.17 -22.36 9.69
CA ASP A 36 -4.49 -23.03 10.79
C ASP A 36 -3.27 -22.25 11.29
N ALA A 37 -2.55 -21.55 10.41
CA ALA A 37 -1.23 -21.00 10.73
C ALA A 37 -1.15 -19.47 10.90
N ARG A 38 -2.27 -18.74 11.05
CA ARG A 38 -2.29 -17.24 11.08
C ARG A 38 -1.44 -16.63 9.94
N ILE A 39 -1.56 -17.20 8.73
CA ILE A 39 -0.74 -16.80 7.58
C ILE A 39 -1.12 -15.38 7.14
N VAL A 40 -0.11 -14.52 6.99
CA VAL A 40 -0.30 -13.16 6.47
C VAL A 40 -0.25 -13.22 4.94
N PRO A 41 -1.34 -12.87 4.22
CA PRO A 41 -1.35 -12.90 2.77
C PRO A 41 -0.34 -11.90 2.21
N VAL A 42 0.53 -12.38 1.33
CA VAL A 42 1.46 -11.55 0.57
C VAL A 42 0.95 -11.44 -0.85
N VAL A 43 0.48 -10.26 -1.25
CA VAL A 43 0.09 -10.00 -2.65
C VAL A 43 1.36 -9.69 -3.43
N LEU A 44 1.62 -10.48 -4.46
CA LEU A 44 2.71 -10.22 -5.40
C LEU A 44 2.18 -9.41 -6.60
N GLY A 45 2.94 -8.40 -7.04
CA GLY A 45 2.69 -7.73 -8.30
C GLY A 45 3.05 -8.60 -9.49
N ALA A 46 2.84 -8.08 -10.70
CA ALA A 46 3.02 -8.83 -11.95
C ALA A 46 4.45 -9.34 -12.18
N GLN A 47 5.45 -8.81 -11.47
CA GLN A 47 6.84 -9.29 -11.51
C GLN A 47 7.24 -10.04 -10.24
N GLY A 48 6.27 -10.56 -9.48
CA GLY A 48 6.54 -11.32 -8.25
C GLY A 48 6.95 -10.44 -7.07
N GLU A 49 6.77 -9.12 -7.13
CA GLU A 49 7.18 -8.23 -6.06
C GLU A 49 6.14 -8.16 -4.93
N THR A 50 6.56 -8.33 -3.67
CA THR A 50 5.69 -8.17 -2.52
C THR A 50 5.10 -6.76 -2.44
N LEU A 51 3.79 -6.64 -2.62
CA LEU A 51 3.00 -5.40 -2.55
C LEU A 51 2.18 -5.28 -1.26
N ASP A 52 2.05 -6.37 -0.51
CA ASP A 52 1.35 -6.43 0.77
C ASP A 52 2.07 -7.40 1.72
N VAL A 53 2.33 -7.00 2.96
CA VAL A 53 2.81 -7.88 4.04
C VAL A 53 1.88 -7.85 5.25
N GLY A 54 0.63 -7.41 5.05
CA GLY A 54 -0.41 -7.28 6.06
C GLY A 54 0.10 -6.61 7.32
N ARG A 55 0.01 -7.31 8.45
CA ARG A 55 0.48 -6.83 9.75
C ARG A 55 1.76 -7.53 10.23
N ALA A 56 2.44 -8.29 9.37
CA ALA A 56 3.67 -9.01 9.74
C ALA A 56 4.78 -8.08 10.25
N THR A 57 4.86 -6.87 9.69
CA THR A 57 5.81 -5.85 10.13
C THR A 57 5.30 -4.45 9.81
N ARG A 58 5.70 -3.46 10.62
CA ARG A 58 5.53 -2.03 10.31
C ARG A 58 6.61 -1.48 9.37
N ILE A 59 7.70 -2.22 9.20
CA ILE A 59 8.84 -1.82 8.35
C ILE A 59 8.44 -2.03 6.90
N VAL A 60 8.50 -0.96 6.10
CA VAL A 60 8.11 -1.02 4.69
C VAL A 60 9.19 -1.76 3.88
N PRO A 61 8.88 -2.93 3.28
CA PRO A 61 9.84 -3.67 2.47
C PRO A 61 10.29 -2.89 1.23
N ARG A 62 11.49 -3.20 0.72
CA ARG A 62 12.05 -2.54 -0.48
C ARG A 62 11.15 -2.67 -1.72
N SER A 63 10.44 -3.79 -1.87
CA SER A 63 9.47 -4.02 -2.95
C SER A 63 8.31 -3.02 -2.91
N ILE A 64 7.66 -2.87 -1.75
CA ILE A 64 6.61 -1.89 -1.51
C ILE A 64 7.15 -0.48 -1.71
N ARG A 65 8.36 -0.16 -1.22
CA ARG A 65 8.99 1.15 -1.42
C ARG A 65 9.21 1.47 -2.90
N ARG A 66 9.62 0.50 -3.72
CA ARG A 66 9.75 0.65 -5.17
C ARG A 66 8.40 0.90 -5.83
N ALA A 67 7.37 0.14 -5.46
CA ALA A 67 6.01 0.32 -5.98
C ALA A 67 5.46 1.71 -5.63
N LEU A 68 5.66 2.17 -4.39
CA LEU A 68 5.33 3.53 -3.96
C LEU A 68 6.06 4.60 -4.78
N THR A 69 7.37 4.42 -5.03
CA THR A 69 8.14 5.35 -5.88
C THR A 69 7.57 5.43 -7.29
N ARG A 70 7.15 4.31 -7.89
CA ARG A 70 6.53 4.31 -9.22
C ARG A 70 5.17 4.99 -9.22
N ARG A 71 4.34 4.70 -8.21
CA ARG A 71 2.97 5.20 -8.10
C ARG A 71 2.91 6.68 -7.74
N ASP A 72 3.63 7.09 -6.70
CA ASP A 72 3.55 8.44 -6.13
C ASP A 72 4.58 9.39 -6.77
N LYS A 73 5.67 8.86 -7.36
CA LYS A 73 6.77 9.59 -8.04
C LYS A 73 7.53 10.62 -7.17
N GLY A 74 7.01 10.94 -6.00
CA GLY A 74 7.48 11.95 -5.07
C GLY A 74 6.53 12.09 -3.89
N CYS A 75 6.55 13.25 -3.25
CA CYS A 75 5.62 13.54 -2.17
C CYS A 75 4.19 13.65 -2.72
N ALA A 76 3.30 12.78 -2.26
CA ALA A 76 1.94 12.69 -2.77
C ALA A 76 1.03 13.87 -2.38
N PHE A 77 1.44 14.69 -1.41
CA PHE A 77 0.66 15.83 -0.95
C PHE A 77 0.43 16.85 -2.09
N PRO A 78 -0.79 17.42 -2.26
CA PRO A 78 -1.13 18.32 -3.36
C PRO A 78 -0.14 19.48 -3.50
N GLY A 79 0.34 19.70 -4.72
CA GLY A 79 1.26 20.80 -5.02
C GLY A 79 2.70 20.61 -4.52
N CYS A 80 3.07 19.45 -3.98
CA CYS A 80 4.46 19.20 -3.58
C CYS A 80 5.35 18.72 -4.73
N GLY A 81 6.51 19.35 -4.92
CA GLY A 81 7.49 18.93 -5.94
C GLY A 81 8.62 18.02 -5.44
N LYS A 82 8.62 17.60 -4.17
CA LYS A 82 9.75 16.82 -3.59
C LYS A 82 9.81 15.42 -4.22
N LYS A 83 10.97 15.05 -4.75
CA LYS A 83 11.23 13.73 -5.38
C LYS A 83 11.20 12.60 -4.35
N ALA A 84 10.94 11.38 -4.81
CA ALA A 84 10.78 10.20 -3.95
C ALA A 84 11.96 9.94 -2.99
N LYS A 85 13.21 10.30 -3.37
CA LYS A 85 14.38 10.17 -2.48
C LYS A 85 14.31 11.02 -1.20
N TRP A 86 13.43 12.02 -1.15
CA TRP A 86 13.23 12.92 -0.01
C TRP A 86 11.91 12.65 0.73
N THR A 87 11.43 11.41 0.65
CA THR A 87 10.14 11.01 1.21
C THR A 87 10.27 9.71 1.97
N ASP A 88 9.38 9.56 2.95
CA ASP A 88 9.17 8.35 3.71
C ASP A 88 7.80 7.77 3.36
N ALA A 89 7.64 6.45 3.53
CA ALA A 89 6.36 5.80 3.40
C ALA A 89 5.53 6.04 4.66
N HIS A 90 4.30 6.49 4.46
CA HIS A 90 3.34 6.86 5.50
C HIS A 90 2.12 5.95 5.43
N HIS A 91 1.75 5.36 6.55
CA HIS A 91 0.51 4.58 6.69
C HIS A 91 -0.71 5.50 6.73
N ILE A 92 -1.67 5.28 5.84
CA ILE A 92 -2.91 6.07 5.75
C ILE A 92 -3.81 5.77 6.96
N LEU A 93 -4.14 4.50 7.18
CA LEU A 93 -4.55 4.02 8.49
C LEU A 93 -3.29 3.62 9.25
N GLU A 94 -3.04 4.28 10.37
CA GLU A 94 -1.88 4.02 11.22
C GLU A 94 -1.75 2.53 11.57
N TRP A 95 -0.53 2.02 11.54
CA TRP A 95 -0.26 0.61 11.87
C TRP A 95 -0.68 0.26 13.31
N SER A 96 -0.50 1.20 14.26
CA SER A 96 -0.95 1.09 15.65
C SER A 96 -2.47 0.96 15.78
N ARG A 97 -3.24 1.52 14.82
CA ARG A 97 -4.71 1.48 14.77
C ARG A 97 -5.25 0.38 13.86
N GLY A 98 -4.44 -0.65 13.59
CA GLY A 98 -4.86 -1.79 12.78
C GLY A 98 -4.48 -1.72 11.30
N GLY A 99 -3.86 -0.63 10.84
CA GLY A 99 -3.41 -0.49 9.45
C GLY A 99 -2.42 -1.57 9.01
N THR A 100 -2.46 -1.92 7.72
CA THR A 100 -1.54 -2.88 7.10
C THR A 100 -0.36 -2.17 6.45
N THR A 101 0.77 -2.86 6.36
CA THR A 101 1.90 -2.48 5.50
C THR A 101 1.65 -3.02 4.11
N ALA A 102 0.80 -2.31 3.37
CA ALA A 102 0.37 -2.67 2.03
C ALA A 102 0.45 -1.43 1.13
N LEU A 103 0.68 -1.63 -0.17
CA LEU A 103 0.67 -0.54 -1.14
C LEU A 103 -0.64 0.26 -1.06
N ALA A 104 -1.77 -0.41 -0.86
CA ALA A 104 -3.09 0.21 -0.71
C ALA A 104 -3.29 1.02 0.58
N ASN A 105 -2.42 0.89 1.58
CA ASN A 105 -2.48 1.64 2.84
C ASN A 105 -1.25 2.52 3.09
N LEU A 106 -0.38 2.67 2.09
CA LEU A 106 0.84 3.46 2.19
C LEU A 106 0.86 4.56 1.13
N THR A 107 1.51 5.69 1.43
CA THR A 107 1.85 6.74 0.45
C THR A 107 3.16 7.44 0.80
N LEU A 108 3.82 8.09 -0.15
CA LEU A 108 5.05 8.83 0.08
C LEU A 108 4.79 10.27 0.52
N LEU A 109 5.39 10.66 1.64
CA LEU A 109 5.36 12.04 2.14
C LEU A 109 6.77 12.53 2.46
N CYS A 110 7.07 13.79 2.13
CA CYS A 110 8.29 14.44 2.62
C CYS A 110 8.13 14.80 4.10
N ARG A 111 9.24 15.00 4.82
CA ARG A 111 9.23 15.31 6.27
C ARG A 111 8.21 16.40 6.66
N ARG A 112 8.12 17.48 5.87
CA ARG A 112 7.17 18.58 6.11
C ARG A 112 5.71 18.11 6.06
N HIS A 113 5.32 17.40 5.01
CA HIS A 113 3.94 16.93 4.87
C HIS A 113 3.64 15.73 5.75
N HIS A 114 4.63 14.89 6.04
CA HIS A 114 4.49 13.83 7.04
C HIS A 114 4.09 14.45 8.39
N ARG A 115 4.79 15.50 8.83
CA ARG A 115 4.43 16.28 10.02
C ARG A 115 3.03 16.91 9.89
N THR A 116 2.69 17.47 8.73
CA THR A 116 1.37 18.08 8.51
C THR A 116 0.26 17.07 8.78
N ILE A 117 0.33 15.87 8.18
CA ILE A 117 -0.70 14.83 8.35
C ILE A 117 -0.81 14.36 9.81
N HIS A 118 0.30 14.28 10.54
CA HIS A 118 0.28 13.85 11.95
C HIS A 118 -0.28 14.88 12.94
N HIS A 119 -0.32 16.17 12.58
CA HIS A 119 -0.66 17.25 13.53
C HIS A 119 -1.84 18.11 13.08
N THR A 120 -2.58 17.69 12.06
CA THR A 120 -3.72 18.44 11.54
C THR A 120 -4.82 17.46 11.10
N ASP A 121 -6.01 17.97 10.80
CA ASP A 121 -7.16 17.15 10.41
C ASP A 121 -7.17 16.76 8.91
N TRP A 122 -6.02 16.86 8.24
CA TRP A 122 -5.88 16.39 6.87
C TRP A 122 -6.10 14.88 6.83
N GLN A 123 -6.99 14.42 5.96
CA GLN A 123 -7.22 12.99 5.76
C GLN A 123 -6.64 12.53 4.44
N ILE A 124 -6.22 11.27 4.38
CA ILE A 124 -5.78 10.63 3.14
C ILE A 124 -6.77 9.52 2.81
N ARG A 125 -7.20 9.43 1.55
CA ARG A 125 -7.99 8.32 1.02
C ARG A 125 -7.35 7.80 -0.25
N MET A 126 -7.43 6.48 -0.45
CA MET A 126 -7.06 5.88 -1.73
C MET A 126 -8.27 5.86 -2.65
N ILE A 127 -8.19 6.54 -3.79
CA ILE A 127 -9.26 6.58 -4.81
C ILE A 127 -8.63 6.16 -6.15
N HIS A 128 -9.17 5.13 -6.78
CA HIS A 128 -8.63 4.52 -8.01
C HIS A 128 -7.12 4.22 -7.93
N GLY A 129 -6.68 3.72 -6.78
CA GLY A 129 -5.27 3.36 -6.55
C GLY A 129 -4.32 4.55 -6.36
N LYS A 130 -4.81 5.78 -6.20
CA LYS A 130 -3.97 6.97 -5.93
C LYS A 130 -4.33 7.63 -4.59
N PRO A 131 -3.35 8.25 -3.91
CA PRO A 131 -3.62 9.01 -2.69
C PRO A 131 -4.30 10.35 -3.00
N TRP A 132 -5.44 10.57 -2.36
CA TRP A 132 -6.18 11.83 -2.34
C TRP A 132 -6.19 12.38 -0.92
N PHE A 133 -6.02 13.69 -0.82
CA PHE A 133 -5.89 14.44 0.41
C PHE A 133 -7.13 15.31 0.58
N ILE A 134 -7.80 15.13 1.71
CA ILE A 134 -9.01 15.86 2.07
C ILE A 134 -8.58 16.92 3.08
N PRO A 135 -8.66 18.21 2.73
CA PRO A 135 -8.32 19.28 3.66
C PRO A 135 -9.25 19.31 4.88
N PRO A 136 -8.78 19.86 6.01
CA PRO A 136 -9.63 20.33 7.09
C PRO A 136 -10.62 21.40 6.60
N SER A 137 -11.79 21.51 7.24
CA SER A 137 -12.81 22.50 6.90
C SER A 137 -12.31 23.95 7.00
N TYR A 138 -11.34 24.22 7.87
CA TYR A 138 -10.74 25.56 8.00
C TYR A 138 -9.75 25.90 6.87
N VAL A 139 -9.31 24.92 6.07
CA VAL A 139 -8.51 25.14 4.85
C VAL A 139 -9.42 25.23 3.63
N ASP A 140 -10.48 24.44 3.61
CA ASP A 140 -11.46 24.37 2.54
C ASP A 140 -12.79 23.88 3.15
N PRO A 141 -13.80 24.77 3.29
CA PRO A 141 -15.07 24.42 3.91
C PRO A 141 -15.77 23.22 3.25
N GLU A 142 -15.65 23.10 1.93
CA GLU A 142 -16.21 22.00 1.14
C GLU A 142 -15.39 20.71 1.26
N ARG A 143 -14.21 20.79 1.89
CA ARG A 143 -13.27 19.68 2.06
C ARG A 143 -12.98 18.96 0.74
N THR A 144 -12.85 19.73 -0.34
CA THR A 144 -12.72 19.19 -1.70
C THR A 144 -11.48 18.27 -1.77
N PRO A 145 -11.62 16.99 -2.15
CA PRO A 145 -10.48 16.07 -2.28
C PRO A 145 -9.49 16.53 -3.34
N ARG A 146 -8.19 16.47 -3.02
CA ARG A 146 -7.10 16.90 -3.90
C ARG A 146 -6.05 15.80 -4.05
N HIS A 147 -5.54 15.57 -5.24
CA HIS A 147 -4.36 14.71 -5.45
C HIS A 147 -3.23 15.53 -6.05
N ASN A 148 -1.98 15.06 -5.90
CA ASN A 148 -0.86 15.76 -6.50
C ASN A 148 -0.73 15.44 -8.00
N ALA A 149 -1.06 16.42 -8.83
CA ALA A 149 -0.91 16.32 -10.28
C ALA A 149 0.49 16.70 -10.79
N LEU A 150 1.34 17.35 -10.00
CA LEU A 150 2.65 17.87 -10.45
C LEU A 150 3.60 16.77 -10.94
N HIS A 151 3.54 15.59 -10.32
CA HIS A 151 4.39 14.47 -10.71
C HIS A 151 3.90 13.72 -11.96
N ALA A 152 2.64 13.94 -12.37
CA ALA A 152 2.11 13.40 -13.63
C ALA A 152 2.58 14.23 -14.84
N MET A 153 2.79 15.55 -14.67
CA MET A 153 3.14 16.48 -15.75
C MET A 153 4.64 16.56 -16.06
N ARG A 154 5.50 15.92 -15.26
CA ARG A 154 6.98 16.05 -15.32
C ARG A 154 7.68 14.77 -15.79
N SER A 155 6.98 13.88 -16.48
CA SER A 155 7.50 12.61 -17.02
C SER A 155 8.09 12.77 -18.40
#